data_AF-A0A0C3B0R3-F1
#
_entry.id   AF-A0A0C3B0R3-F1
#
_cell.length_a   1.000
_cell.length_b   1.000
_cell.length_c   1.000
_cell.angle_alpha   90.00
_cell.angle_beta   90.00
_cell.angle_gamma   90.00
#
_symmetry.space_group_name_H-M   'P 1'
#
loop_
_entity.id
_entity.type
_entity.pdbx_description
1 polymer ?
#
loop_
_entity_poly.entity_id
_entity_poly.type
_entity_poly.pdbx_seq_one_letter_code
_entity_poly.pdbx_strand_id
1 'polypeptide(L)'
;MTTIAPADDEEIEDYSSYGVDWEVNDDETMMAHLLENNPQDWEDENPFASASTPGNLSEVLCDPPNCPFTDEQLHYLDTSLAQRVDVFSRNMSVRRLVWQEALSLSQELYDSGTDTED
;
A
#
# COMPACT_ATOMS: atom_id res chain seq x y z
N MET A 1 19.96 2.47 13.16
CA MET A 1 19.02 3.10 12.21
C MET A 1 19.23 2.39 10.89
N THR A 2 18.41 1.38 10.59
CA THR A 2 18.57 0.57 9.38
C THR A 2 17.73 1.20 8.30
N THR A 3 18.37 1.87 7.35
CA THR A 3 17.75 2.35 6.13
C THR A 3 17.25 1.15 5.32
N ILE A 4 15.94 1.02 5.16
CA ILE A 4 15.34 0.14 4.16
C ILE A 4 15.65 0.79 2.80
N ALA A 5 16.61 0.22 2.07
CA ALA A 5 16.77 0.56 0.66
C ALA A 5 15.45 0.24 -0.07
N PRO A 6 15.00 1.06 -1.05
CA PRO A 6 13.91 0.65 -1.92
C PRO A 6 14.24 -0.74 -2.48
N ALA A 7 13.23 -1.62 -2.51
CA ALA A 7 13.37 -2.94 -3.10
C ALA A 7 13.90 -2.75 -4.54
N ASP A 8 14.88 -3.57 -4.94
CA ASP A 8 15.44 -3.57 -6.28
C ASP A 8 14.31 -3.40 -7.31
N ASP A 9 14.42 -2.38 -8.16
CA ASP A 9 13.54 -2.20 -9.32
C ASP A 9 13.57 -3.51 -10.11
N GLU A 10 12.47 -4.27 -10.10
CA GLU A 10 12.30 -5.38 -11.03
C GLU A 10 12.60 -4.83 -12.43
N GLU A 11 13.57 -5.41 -13.13
CA GLU A 11 13.88 -5.01 -14.50
C GLU A 11 12.61 -5.15 -15.33
N ILE A 12 12.03 -4.01 -15.73
CA ILE A 12 10.80 -3.99 -16.49
C ILE A 12 11.11 -4.48 -17.90
N GLU A 13 10.89 -5.77 -18.15
CA GLU A 13 11.22 -6.43 -19.42
C GLU A 13 10.28 -5.98 -20.56
N ASP A 14 9.03 -5.61 -20.28
CA ASP A 14 8.05 -5.18 -21.28
C ASP A 14 7.12 -4.05 -20.79
N TYR A 15 7.45 -2.83 -21.18
CA TYR A 15 6.65 -1.63 -20.92
C TYR A 15 5.27 -1.66 -21.60
N SER A 16 5.11 -2.46 -22.66
CA SER A 16 3.85 -2.60 -23.40
C SER A 16 2.78 -3.32 -22.58
N SER A 17 3.21 -4.15 -21.63
CA SER A 17 2.32 -4.94 -20.78
C SER A 17 1.54 -4.12 -19.75
N TYR A 18 1.95 -2.87 -19.50
CA TYR A 18 1.33 -1.99 -18.49
C TYR A 18 0.03 -1.32 -18.97
N GLY A 19 -0.42 -1.64 -20.19
CA GLY A 19 -1.67 -1.09 -20.74
C GLY A 19 -1.59 0.39 -21.10
N VAL A 20 -0.37 0.94 -21.18
CA VAL A 20 -0.12 2.27 -21.75
C VAL A 20 -0.32 2.17 -23.26
N ASP A 21 -1.14 3.06 -23.81
CA ASP A 21 -1.39 3.13 -25.25
C ASP A 21 -0.21 3.85 -25.94
N TRP A 22 0.86 3.08 -26.18
CA TRP A 22 2.07 3.58 -26.82
C TRP A 22 1.83 4.02 -28.28
N GLU A 23 0.83 3.44 -28.95
CA GLU A 23 0.48 3.83 -30.33
C GLU A 23 -0.13 5.24 -30.36
N VAL A 24 -0.98 5.58 -29.39
CA VAL A 24 -1.53 6.95 -29.25
C VAL A 24 -0.46 7.93 -28.78
N ASN A 25 0.46 7.50 -27.91
CA ASN A 25 1.57 8.34 -27.46
C ASN A 25 2.48 8.78 -28.63
N ASP A 26 2.68 7.91 -29.62
CA ASP A 26 3.50 8.20 -30.80
C ASP A 26 2.73 8.90 -31.94
N ASP A 27 1.40 9.10 -31.79
CA ASP A 27 0.58 9.85 -32.74
C ASP A 27 0.65 11.36 -32.47
N GLU A 28 1.42 12.08 -33.29
CA GLU A 28 1.59 13.53 -33.22
C GLU A 28 0.27 14.32 -33.24
N THR A 29 -0.77 13.82 -33.93
CA THR A 29 -2.06 14.52 -34.05
C THR A 29 -2.87 14.39 -32.76
N MET A 30 -2.91 13.19 -32.19
CA MET A 30 -3.58 12.93 -30.91
C MET A 30 -2.88 13.70 -29.78
N MET A 31 -1.55 13.69 -29.77
CA MET A 31 -0.76 14.41 -28.78
C MET A 31 -0.90 15.92 -28.90
N ALA A 32 -0.92 16.47 -30.13
CA ALA A 32 -1.18 17.90 -30.33
C ALA A 32 -2.56 18.33 -29.78
N HIS A 33 -3.60 17.54 -30.05
CA HIS A 33 -4.94 17.79 -29.50
C HIS A 33 -4.97 17.68 -27.96
N LEU A 34 -4.29 16.68 -27.39
CA LEU A 34 -4.17 16.49 -25.95
C LEU A 34 -3.52 17.71 -25.28
N LEU A 35 -2.40 18.18 -25.81
CA LEU A 35 -1.66 19.33 -25.29
C LEU A 35 -2.45 20.63 -25.41
N GLU A 36 -3.16 20.85 -26.52
CA GLU A 36 -4.00 22.04 -26.73
C GLU A 36 -5.17 22.13 -25.72
N ASN A 37 -5.75 20.99 -25.33
CA ASN A 37 -6.91 20.96 -24.43
C ASN A 37 -6.57 20.76 -22.96
N ASN A 38 -5.32 20.40 -22.63
CA ASN A 38 -4.85 20.23 -21.24
C ASN A 38 -3.61 21.07 -20.94
N PRO A 39 -3.68 22.40 -21.12
CA PRO A 39 -2.56 23.31 -20.82
C PRO A 39 -2.06 23.17 -19.38
N GLN A 40 -2.96 22.87 -18.43
CA GLN A 40 -2.63 22.69 -17.01
C GLN A 40 -1.69 21.52 -16.71
N ASP A 41 -1.49 20.58 -17.65
CA ASP A 41 -0.63 19.40 -17.43
C ASP A 41 0.84 19.68 -17.78
N TRP A 42 1.15 20.71 -18.56
CA TRP A 42 2.49 20.99 -19.06
C TRP A 42 2.95 22.45 -18.90
N GLU A 43 2.06 23.38 -18.56
CA GLU A 43 2.45 24.75 -18.20
C GLU A 43 3.10 24.84 -16.81
N ASP A 44 3.92 25.87 -16.60
CA ASP A 44 4.67 26.12 -15.35
C ASP A 44 3.76 26.31 -14.11
N GLU A 45 2.46 26.56 -14.31
CA GLU A 45 1.45 26.66 -13.25
C GLU A 45 0.84 25.31 -12.86
N ASN A 46 1.24 24.20 -13.49
CA ASN A 46 0.78 22.86 -13.13
C ASN A 46 1.15 22.58 -11.65
N PRO A 47 0.18 22.41 -10.72
CA PRO A 47 0.47 22.16 -9.31
C PRO A 47 1.19 20.82 -9.05
N PHE A 48 1.28 19.96 -10.07
CA PHE A 48 1.97 18.67 -10.08
C PHE A 48 3.28 18.68 -10.86
N ALA A 49 3.66 19.79 -11.51
CA ALA A 49 4.99 19.92 -12.12
C ALA A 49 6.07 19.95 -11.05
N SER A 50 7.27 19.45 -11.38
CA SER A 50 8.39 19.33 -10.43
C SER A 50 8.76 20.65 -9.74
N ALA A 51 8.55 21.79 -10.42
CA ALA A 51 8.77 23.13 -9.90
C ALA A 51 7.73 23.57 -8.85
N SER A 52 6.56 22.95 -8.85
CA SER A 52 5.41 23.23 -7.99
C SER A 52 5.38 22.35 -6.74
N THR A 53 6.39 21.49 -6.56
CA THR A 53 6.50 20.60 -5.40
C THR A 53 6.42 21.41 -4.11
N PRO A 54 5.36 21.24 -3.30
CA PRO A 54 5.22 21.99 -2.07
C PRO A 54 6.43 21.73 -1.16
N GLY A 55 7.01 22.78 -0.60
CA GLY A 55 8.13 22.64 0.35
C GLY A 55 7.79 21.81 1.59
N ASN A 56 6.50 21.57 1.85
CA ASN A 56 5.99 20.62 2.83
C ASN A 56 4.78 19.89 2.23
N LEU A 57 4.72 18.57 2.41
CA LEU A 57 3.54 17.77 2.06
C LEU A 57 2.39 18.08 3.02
N SER A 58 1.15 17.84 2.59
CA SER A 58 0.00 17.85 3.48
C SER A 58 0.15 16.76 4.54
N GLU A 59 0.60 17.15 5.73
CA GLU A 59 0.67 16.27 6.88
C GLU A 59 -0.74 16.09 7.47
N VAL A 60 -1.25 14.88 7.40
CA VAL A 60 -2.47 14.47 8.11
C VAL A 60 -2.03 13.67 9.32
N LEU A 61 -2.10 14.30 10.49
CA LEU A 61 -1.87 13.61 11.76
C LEU A 61 -3.08 12.73 12.05
N CYS A 62 -2.94 11.43 11.78
CA CYS A 62 -3.92 10.42 12.17
C CYS A 62 -3.52 9.87 13.54
N ASP A 63 -4.37 10.08 14.54
CA ASP A 63 -4.25 9.32 15.79
C ASP A 63 -4.54 7.84 15.48
N PRO A 64 -3.62 6.91 15.79
CA PRO A 64 -3.87 5.50 15.56
C PRO A 64 -5.08 5.07 16.41
N PRO A 65 -5.99 4.25 15.87
CA PRO A 65 -7.03 3.68 16.69
C PRO A 65 -6.38 2.88 17.83
N ASN A 66 -6.94 2.99 19.04
CA ASN A 66 -6.50 2.15 20.16
C ASN A 66 -6.68 0.68 19.76
N CYS A 67 -5.63 -0.12 19.96
CA CYS A 67 -5.71 -1.56 19.72
C CYS A 67 -6.84 -2.15 20.58
N PRO A 68 -7.77 -2.94 20.01
CA PRO A 68 -8.88 -3.51 20.77
C PRO A 68 -8.44 -4.65 21.70
N PHE A 69 -7.19 -5.11 21.61
CA PHE A 69 -6.67 -6.25 22.36
C PHE A 69 -5.77 -5.81 23.52
N THR A 70 -5.87 -6.53 24.64
CA THR A 70 -4.93 -6.41 25.76
C THR A 70 -3.57 -7.01 25.40
N ASP A 71 -2.54 -6.68 26.17
CA ASP A 71 -1.19 -7.26 25.99
C ASP A 71 -1.18 -8.79 26.05
N GLU A 72 -2.04 -9.38 26.89
CA GLU A 72 -2.19 -10.84 27.00
C GLU A 72 -2.83 -11.44 25.75
N GLN A 73 -3.86 -10.79 25.21
CA GLN A 73 -4.50 -11.21 23.97
C GLN A 73 -3.57 -11.07 22.76
N LEU A 74 -2.75 -10.02 22.72
CA LEU A 74 -1.71 -9.86 21.70
C LEU A 74 -0.64 -10.96 21.79
N HIS A 75 -0.18 -11.28 23.00
CA HIS A 75 0.78 -12.36 23.20
C HIS A 75 0.22 -13.72 22.75
N TYR A 76 -1.06 -13.97 23.02
CA TYR A 76 -1.77 -15.14 22.54
C TYR A 76 -1.87 -15.16 21.01
N LEU A 77 -2.23 -14.03 20.39
CA LEU A 77 -2.30 -13.88 18.93
C LEU A 77 -0.96 -14.23 18.27
N ASP A 78 0.13 -13.59 18.71
CA ASP A 78 1.48 -13.78 18.15
C ASP A 78 1.95 -15.24 18.29
N THR A 79 1.75 -15.82 19.47
CA THR A 79 2.15 -17.20 19.74
C THR A 79 1.34 -18.18 18.92
N SER A 80 0.02 -17.97 18.79
CA SER A 80 -0.87 -18.83 18.02
C SER A 80 -0.59 -18.73 16.53
N LEU A 81 -0.34 -17.53 16.01
CA LEU A 81 -0.02 -17.31 14.61
C LEU A 81 1.28 -18.00 14.21
N ALA A 82 2.33 -17.85 15.01
CA ALA A 82 3.63 -18.50 14.78
C ALA A 82 3.56 -20.04 14.81
N GLN A 83 2.56 -20.62 15.47
CA GLN A 83 2.31 -22.07 15.46
C GLN A 83 1.57 -22.55 14.22
N ARG A 84 0.74 -21.69 13.60
CA ARG A 84 -0.10 -22.05 12.44
C ARG A 84 0.63 -21.85 11.11
N VAL A 85 1.50 -20.84 11.01
CA VAL A 85 2.11 -20.44 9.74
C VAL A 85 3.51 -19.84 9.93
N ASP A 86 4.39 -20.06 8.95
CA ASP A 86 5.72 -19.43 8.91
C ASP A 86 5.59 -17.93 8.61
N VAL A 87 5.64 -17.13 9.67
CA VAL A 87 5.56 -15.66 9.61
C VAL A 87 6.79 -14.99 8.97
N PHE A 88 7.91 -15.71 8.83
CA PHE A 88 9.14 -15.16 8.24
C PHE A 88 9.26 -15.43 6.74
N SER A 89 8.34 -16.21 6.16
CA SER A 89 8.37 -16.54 4.76
C SER A 89 8.27 -15.30 3.85
N ARG A 90 9.10 -15.29 2.81
CA ARG A 90 9.04 -14.29 1.72
C ARG A 90 8.15 -14.76 0.56
N ASN A 91 7.64 -15.99 0.61
CA ASN A 91 6.75 -16.52 -0.41
C ASN A 91 5.38 -15.83 -0.29
N MET A 92 4.89 -15.23 -1.38
CA MET A 92 3.62 -14.49 -1.39
C MET A 92 2.40 -15.35 -1.06
N SER A 93 2.41 -16.64 -1.41
CA SER A 93 1.33 -17.56 -1.03
C SER A 93 1.32 -17.80 0.48
N VAL A 94 2.50 -17.94 1.10
CA VAL A 94 2.62 -18.09 2.56
C VAL A 94 2.24 -16.79 3.27
N ARG A 95 2.65 -15.63 2.75
CA ARG A 95 2.24 -14.33 3.30
C ARG A 95 0.74 -14.11 3.26
N ARG A 96 0.07 -14.58 2.20
CA ARG A 96 -1.39 -14.59 2.16
C ARG A 96 -1.98 -15.45 3.28
N LEU A 97 -1.41 -16.63 3.53
CA LEU A 97 -1.84 -17.49 4.64
C LEU A 97 -1.62 -16.83 6.01
N VAL A 98 -0.51 -16.10 6.21
CA VAL A 98 -0.27 -15.32 7.44
C VAL A 98 -1.43 -14.38 7.73
N TRP A 99 -1.88 -13.61 6.74
CA TRP A 99 -3.00 -12.70 6.92
C TRP A 99 -4.33 -13.40 7.15
N GLN A 100 -4.56 -14.54 6.49
CA GLN A 100 -5.80 -15.32 6.67
C GLN A 100 -5.89 -15.89 8.09
N GLU A 101 -4.82 -16.49 8.60
CA GLU A 101 -4.78 -17.04 9.95
C GLU A 101 -4.83 -15.95 11.01
N ALA A 102 -4.12 -14.84 10.82
CA ALA A 102 -4.15 -13.71 11.73
C ALA A 102 -5.56 -13.11 11.84
N LEU A 103 -6.29 -12.99 10.73
CA LEU A 103 -7.67 -12.49 10.71
C LEU A 103 -8.61 -13.45 11.46
N SER A 104 -8.52 -14.76 11.21
CA SER A 104 -9.32 -15.76 11.93
C SER A 104 -9.10 -15.67 13.44
N LEU A 105 -7.84 -15.64 13.88
CA LEU A 105 -7.48 -15.50 15.28
C LEU A 105 -7.99 -14.19 15.90
N SER A 106 -7.94 -13.09 15.14
CA SER A 106 -8.42 -11.79 15.60
C SER A 106 -9.94 -11.78 15.77
N GLN A 107 -10.67 -12.45 14.88
CA GLN A 107 -12.13 -12.61 14.99
C GLN A 107 -12.49 -13.46 16.20
N GLU A 108 -11.81 -14.61 16.40
CA GLU A 108 -11.99 -15.46 17.59
C GLU A 108 -11.77 -14.67 18.90
N LEU A 109 -10.70 -13.87 18.95
CA LEU A 109 -10.40 -13.02 20.11
C LEU A 109 -11.45 -11.94 20.32
N TYR A 110 -11.89 -11.27 19.26
CA TYR A 110 -12.87 -10.19 19.34
C TYR A 110 -14.24 -10.71 19.83
N ASP A 111 -14.71 -11.82 19.27
CA ASP A 111 -15.98 -12.44 19.64
C ASP A 111 -15.96 -12.90 21.11
N SER A 112 -14.85 -13.51 21.56
CA SER A 112 -14.68 -13.95 22.95
C SER A 112 -14.65 -12.80 23.98
N GLY A 113 -14.34 -11.58 23.55
CA GLY A 113 -14.30 -10.39 24.41
C GLY A 113 -15.66 -9.72 24.64
N THR A 114 -16.68 -10.07 23.84
CA THR A 114 -18.02 -9.45 23.91
C THR A 114 -18.98 -10.10 24.90
N ASP A 115 -18.61 -11.25 25.49
CA ASP A 115 -19.45 -11.97 26.47
C ASP A 115 -19.32 -11.45 27.92
N THR A 116 -18.64 -10.33 28.16
CA THR A 116 -18.41 -9.77 29.51
C THR A 116 -19.05 -8.39 29.71
N GLU A 117 -20.34 -8.25 29.43
CA GLU A 117 -21.17 -7.14 29.93
C GLU A 117 -22.49 -7.71 30.47
N ASP A 118 -22.57 -7.86 31.80
CA ASP A 118 -23.77 -8.18 32.59
C ASP A 118 -24.01 -7.03 33.59
#